data_AF-A0A9E5PTR3-F1
#
_entry.id   AF-A0A9E5PTR3-F1
#
_cell.length_a   1.000
_cell.length_b   1.000
_cell.length_c   1.000
_cell.angle_alpha   90.00
_cell.angle_beta   90.00
_cell.angle_gamma   90.00
#
_symmetry.space_group_name_H-M   'P 1'
#
loop_
_entity.id
_entity.type
_entity.pdbx_description
1 polymer ?
#
loop_
_entity_poly.entity_id
_entity_poly.type
_entity_poly.pdbx_seq_one_letter_code
_entity_poly.pdbx_strand_id
1 'polypeptide(L)'
;MSGLRDAPSVSYPVGRSRFWATVLTALALAVVLTGAWMASTVPPEAWLPLAGAGLAWMAWAARSERQQPTGLLRFSGSTGRGGTWRWALDGTDEGLALQAVEAAVDLQNRMLLRLKGSSGVPAWVWVERVDAPVDWLALRRAVTSDRPG
;
A
#
# COMPACT_ATOMS: atom_id res chain seq x y z
N MET A 1 -24.20 34.42 -9.66
CA MET A 1 -24.42 32.97 -9.54
C MET A 1 -23.14 32.37 -8.95
N SER A 2 -23.20 32.01 -7.67
CA SER A 2 -22.07 31.51 -6.86
C SER A 2 -22.04 29.99 -6.99
N GLY A 3 -21.04 29.43 -7.66
CA GLY A 3 -20.90 28.00 -7.86
C GLY A 3 -19.43 27.56 -7.75
N LEU A 4 -19.20 26.61 -6.82
CA LEU A 4 -18.02 25.76 -6.68
C LEU A 4 -16.69 26.45 -6.33
N ARG A 5 -16.52 26.77 -5.05
CA ARG A 5 -15.22 26.61 -4.36
C ARG A 5 -15.32 25.40 -3.44
N ASP A 6 -15.67 24.24 -4.01
CA ASP A 6 -15.42 22.99 -3.30
C ASP A 6 -13.91 22.81 -3.22
N ALA A 7 -13.40 22.76 -1.99
CA ALA A 7 -12.00 22.44 -1.73
C ALA A 7 -11.66 21.11 -2.40
N PRO A 8 -10.50 20.99 -3.08
CA PRO A 8 -10.23 19.89 -4.00
C PRO A 8 -10.38 18.56 -3.26
N SER A 9 -11.41 17.81 -3.62
CA SER A 9 -11.63 16.45 -3.16
C SER A 9 -10.57 15.57 -3.81
N VAL A 10 -9.55 15.17 -3.05
CA VAL A 10 -8.47 14.33 -3.56
C VAL A 10 -8.96 12.88 -3.55
N SER A 11 -9.08 12.29 -4.73
CA SER A 11 -9.35 10.86 -4.90
C SER A 11 -8.08 10.17 -5.37
N TYR A 12 -7.43 9.41 -4.50
CA TYR A 12 -6.19 8.72 -4.83
C TYR A 12 -6.43 7.21 -4.91
N PRO A 13 -6.09 6.56 -6.03
CA PRO A 13 -6.16 5.10 -6.13
C PRO A 13 -5.14 4.49 -5.19
N VAL A 14 -5.61 3.62 -4.30
CA VAL A 14 -4.78 2.86 -3.39
C VAL A 14 -4.84 1.42 -3.83
N GLY A 15 -3.75 0.93 -4.42
CA GLY A 15 -3.74 -0.32 -5.17
C GLY A 15 -2.62 -1.26 -4.79
N ARG A 16 -2.54 -2.37 -5.52
CA ARG A 16 -1.43 -3.33 -5.45
C ARG A 16 -0.14 -2.57 -5.77
N SER A 17 0.76 -2.48 -4.79
CA SER A 17 2.04 -1.81 -5.03
C SER A 17 2.85 -2.62 -6.03
N ARG A 18 3.03 -2.05 -7.23
CA ARG A 18 3.89 -2.62 -8.27
C ARG A 18 5.31 -2.76 -7.76
N PHE A 19 5.75 -1.84 -6.91
CA PHE A 19 7.04 -1.95 -6.24
C PHE A 19 7.12 -3.18 -5.33
N TRP A 20 6.12 -3.40 -4.46
CA TRP A 20 6.10 -4.56 -3.57
C TRP A 20 6.08 -5.87 -4.35
N ALA A 21 5.26 -5.96 -5.40
CA ALA A 21 5.25 -7.11 -6.31
C ALA A 21 6.61 -7.32 -6.98
N THR A 22 7.28 -6.25 -7.43
CA THR A 22 8.62 -6.32 -8.04
C THR A 22 9.67 -6.80 -7.04
N VAL A 23 9.66 -6.28 -5.81
CA VAL A 23 10.58 -6.71 -4.75
C VAL A 23 10.38 -8.18 -4.40
N LEU A 24 9.13 -8.61 -4.22
CA LEU A 24 8.81 -10.02 -3.96
C LEU A 24 9.24 -10.92 -5.11
N THR A 25 9.03 -10.49 -6.36
CA THR A 25 9.44 -11.23 -7.56
C THR A 25 10.96 -11.35 -7.65
N ALA A 26 11.69 -10.26 -7.42
CA ALA A 26 13.14 -10.26 -7.42
C ALA A 26 13.71 -11.18 -6.32
N LEU A 27 13.11 -11.15 -5.12
CA LEU A 27 13.49 -11.99 -4.02
C LEU A 27 13.15 -13.47 -4.28
N ALA A 28 11.99 -13.76 -4.87
CA ALA A 28 11.64 -15.10 -5.32
C ALA A 28 12.64 -15.64 -6.35
N LEU A 29 13.04 -14.82 -7.33
CA LEU A 29 14.05 -15.18 -8.32
C LEU A 29 15.40 -15.48 -7.64
N ALA A 30 15.83 -14.65 -6.69
CA ALA A 30 17.06 -14.89 -5.93
C ALA A 30 17.01 -16.22 -5.16
N VAL A 31 15.87 -16.55 -4.54
CA VAL A 31 15.67 -17.83 -3.85
C VAL A 31 15.75 -19.01 -4.83
N VAL A 32 15.13 -18.91 -6.01
CA VAL A 32 15.18 -19.96 -7.04
C VAL A 32 16.60 -20.16 -7.56
N LEU A 33 17.33 -19.07 -7.87
CA LEU A 33 18.71 -19.15 -8.35
C LEU A 33 19.64 -19.74 -7.28
N THR A 34 19.48 -19.32 -6.03
CA THR A 34 20.25 -19.86 -4.89
C THR A 34 19.94 -21.33 -4.67
N GLY A 35 18.66 -21.71 -4.74
CA GLY A 35 18.22 -23.10 -4.63
C GLY A 35 18.75 -23.97 -5.77
N ALA A 36 18.77 -23.48 -7.00
CA ALA A 36 19.34 -24.19 -8.15
C ALA A 36 20.85 -24.37 -8.01
N TRP A 37 21.56 -23.33 -7.56
CA TRP A 37 22.99 -23.42 -7.27
C TRP A 37 23.28 -24.43 -6.15
N MET A 38 22.52 -24.39 -5.06
CA MET A 38 22.65 -25.35 -3.95
C MET A 38 22.34 -26.78 -4.38
N ALA A 39 21.30 -27.00 -5.19
CA ALA A 39 20.96 -28.32 -5.71
C ALA A 39 22.09 -28.93 -6.58
N SER A 40 22.93 -28.09 -7.18
CA SER A 40 24.10 -28.51 -7.96
C SER A 40 25.37 -28.74 -7.13
N THR A 41 25.42 -28.25 -5.89
CA THR A 41 26.67 -28.20 -5.07
C THR A 41 26.56 -28.92 -3.73
N VAL A 42 25.36 -29.11 -3.19
CA VAL A 42 25.10 -29.55 -1.81
C VAL A 42 24.18 -30.78 -1.81
N PRO A 43 24.35 -31.74 -0.87
CA PRO A 43 23.47 -32.89 -0.77
C PRO A 43 22.00 -32.50 -0.50
N PRO A 44 21.03 -33.35 -0.95
CA PRO A 44 19.59 -33.09 -0.84
C PRO A 44 19.10 -32.73 0.55
N GLU A 45 19.63 -33.41 1.56
CA GLU A 45 19.26 -33.21 2.97
C GLU A 45 19.51 -31.79 3.50
N ALA A 46 20.46 -31.06 2.92
CA ALA A 46 20.75 -29.68 3.33
C ALA A 46 19.98 -28.62 2.51
N TRP A 47 19.67 -28.86 1.22
CA TRP A 47 18.97 -27.87 0.39
C TRP A 47 17.44 -28.05 0.35
N LEU A 48 16.92 -29.26 0.52
CA LEU A 48 15.48 -29.54 0.53
C LEU A 48 14.69 -28.73 1.57
N PRO A 49 15.10 -28.61 2.86
CA PRO A 49 14.37 -27.79 3.82
C PRO A 49 14.40 -26.29 3.44
N LEU A 50 15.51 -25.79 2.88
CA LEU A 50 15.63 -24.43 2.38
C LEU A 50 14.69 -24.17 1.18
N ALA A 51 14.62 -25.12 0.24
CA ALA A 51 13.69 -25.04 -0.88
C ALA A 51 12.23 -25.07 -0.42
N GLY A 52 11.89 -25.93 0.54
CA GLY A 52 10.57 -25.97 1.16
C GLY A 52 10.19 -24.65 1.84
N ALA A 53 11.12 -24.07 2.62
CA ALA A 53 10.92 -22.75 3.24
C ALA A 53 10.78 -21.64 2.20
N GLY A 54 11.57 -21.67 1.12
CA GLY A 54 11.46 -20.74 0.01
C GLY A 54 10.10 -20.80 -0.70
N LEU A 55 9.59 -22.01 -0.97
CA LEU A 55 8.27 -22.23 -1.55
C LEU A 55 7.15 -21.73 -0.64
N ALA A 56 7.22 -22.04 0.66
CA ALA A 56 6.27 -21.55 1.66
C ALA A 56 6.27 -20.01 1.73
N TRP A 57 7.45 -19.40 1.71
CA TRP A 57 7.59 -17.94 1.68
C TRP A 57 7.01 -17.34 0.42
N MET A 58 7.27 -17.92 -0.77
CA MET A 58 6.68 -17.45 -2.04
C MET A 58 5.16 -17.55 -2.05
N ALA A 59 4.59 -18.63 -1.51
CA ALA A 59 3.15 -18.79 -1.38
C ALA A 59 2.54 -17.73 -0.43
N TRP A 60 3.22 -17.47 0.70
CA TRP A 60 2.82 -16.41 1.63
C TRP A 60 2.93 -15.02 1.00
N ALA A 61 4.01 -14.73 0.29
CA ALA A 61 4.23 -13.49 -0.44
C ALA A 61 3.12 -13.24 -1.48
N ALA A 62 2.82 -14.22 -2.33
CA ALA A 62 1.73 -14.15 -3.30
C ALA A 62 0.36 -13.95 -2.64
N ARG A 63 0.13 -14.61 -1.50
CA ARG A 63 -1.11 -14.42 -0.71
C ARG A 63 -1.17 -13.01 -0.12
N SER A 64 -0.08 -12.51 0.44
CA SER A 64 0.00 -11.16 1.00
C SER A 64 -0.27 -10.09 -0.06
N GLU A 65 0.23 -10.31 -1.29
CA GLU A 65 0.01 -9.40 -2.42
C GLU A 65 -1.46 -9.40 -2.84
N ARG A 66 -2.11 -10.57 -2.86
CA ARG A 66 -3.56 -10.70 -3.14
C ARG A 66 -4.44 -10.14 -2.02
N GLN A 67 -3.93 -10.15 -0.78
CA GLN A 67 -4.61 -9.58 0.37
C GLN A 67 -4.33 -8.08 0.53
N GLN A 68 -3.51 -7.47 -0.35
CA GLN A 68 -3.33 -6.02 -0.31
C GLN A 68 -4.66 -5.37 -0.63
N PRO A 69 -5.18 -4.55 0.29
CA PRO A 69 -6.45 -3.90 0.08
C PRO A 69 -6.36 -2.95 -1.11
N THR A 70 -7.21 -3.15 -2.11
CA THR A 70 -7.39 -2.21 -3.23
C THR A 70 -8.63 -1.36 -3.01
N GLY A 71 -8.53 -0.09 -3.36
CA GLY A 71 -9.63 0.83 -3.23
C GLY A 71 -9.25 2.27 -3.57
N LEU A 72 -10.15 3.19 -3.26
CA LEU A 72 -10.01 4.61 -3.52
C LEU A 72 -10.02 5.36 -2.19
N LEU A 73 -8.92 6.06 -1.91
CA LEU A 73 -8.84 6.96 -0.76
C LEU A 73 -9.36 8.33 -1.19
N ARG A 74 -10.46 8.76 -0.60
CA ARG A 74 -11.09 10.05 -0.84
C ARG A 74 -10.86 10.95 0.37
N PHE A 75 -10.29 12.12 0.14
CA PHE A 75 -10.28 13.21 1.11
C PHE A 75 -11.38 14.19 0.75
N SER A 76 -12.29 14.45 1.68
CA SER A 76 -13.34 15.45 1.53
C SER A 76 -13.19 16.53 2.59
N GLY A 77 -12.88 17.74 2.17
CA GLY A 77 -12.79 18.91 3.05
C GLY A 77 -11.61 19.82 2.73
N SER A 78 -11.47 20.88 3.53
CA SER A 78 -10.40 21.86 3.39
C SER A 78 -9.19 21.44 4.25
N THR A 79 -8.00 21.41 3.65
CA THR A 79 -6.73 21.21 4.35
C THR A 79 -6.63 22.20 5.52
N GLY A 80 -6.55 21.69 6.75
CA GLY A 80 -6.46 22.50 7.98
C GLY A 80 -7.79 22.89 8.66
N ARG A 81 -8.96 22.46 8.17
CA ARG A 81 -10.28 22.72 8.80
C ARG A 81 -11.13 21.46 9.06
N GLY A 82 -10.49 20.32 9.35
CA GLY A 82 -11.21 19.08 9.66
C GLY A 82 -11.73 18.37 8.40
N GLY A 83 -10.83 18.06 7.48
CA GLY A 83 -11.17 17.19 6.36
C GLY A 83 -11.46 15.77 6.84
N THR A 84 -12.37 15.08 6.16
CA THR A 84 -12.72 13.68 6.46
C THR A 84 -12.10 12.76 5.42
N TRP A 85 -11.34 11.78 5.90
CA TRP A 85 -10.84 10.71 5.06
C TRP A 85 -11.89 9.60 4.94
N ARG A 86 -12.07 9.10 3.72
CA ARG A 86 -12.92 7.96 3.42
C ARG A 86 -12.15 6.98 2.55
N TRP A 87 -12.28 5.70 2.83
CA TRP A 87 -11.67 4.65 2.03
C TRP A 87 -12.75 3.76 1.43
N ALA A 88 -12.97 3.88 0.13
CA ALA A 88 -13.86 3.00 -0.62
C ALA A 88 -13.06 1.77 -1.06
N LEU A 89 -13.44 0.59 -0.57
CA LEU A 89 -12.89 -0.67 -1.05
C LEU A 89 -13.47 -0.96 -2.45
N ASP A 90 -12.69 -1.62 -3.31
CA ASP A 90 -13.21 -2.06 -4.60
C ASP A 90 -14.44 -2.97 -4.40
N GLY A 91 -15.58 -2.54 -4.93
CA GLY A 91 -16.86 -3.25 -4.83
C GLY A 91 -17.84 -2.70 -3.79
N THR A 92 -17.48 -1.68 -3.01
CA THR A 92 -18.40 -1.00 -2.07
C THR A 92 -18.43 0.51 -2.30
N ASP A 93 -19.61 1.03 -2.64
CA ASP A 93 -19.83 2.49 -2.81
C ASP A 93 -19.79 3.25 -1.46
N GLU A 94 -20.13 2.57 -0.37
CA GLU A 94 -20.02 3.11 0.99
C GLU A 94 -18.58 3.02 1.48
N GLY A 95 -17.78 4.05 1.19
CA GLY A 95 -16.42 4.14 1.71
C GLY A 95 -16.37 4.25 3.24
N LEU A 96 -15.49 3.49 3.88
CA LEU A 96 -15.27 3.48 5.33
C LEU A 96 -14.72 4.83 5.77
N ALA A 97 -15.35 5.47 6.77
CA ALA A 97 -14.81 6.68 7.37
C ALA A 97 -13.53 6.34 8.17
N LEU A 98 -12.45 7.03 7.87
CA LEU A 98 -11.18 6.91 8.57
C LEU A 98 -11.08 8.03 9.61
N GLN A 99 -10.58 7.68 10.80
CA GLN A 99 -10.31 8.64 11.87
C GLN A 99 -9.04 9.44 11.58
N ALA A 100 -8.02 8.80 11.01
CA ALA A 100 -6.75 9.43 10.66
C ALA A 100 -6.05 8.66 9.54
N VAL A 101 -5.28 9.40 8.74
CA VAL A 101 -4.37 8.84 7.74
C VAL A 101 -2.98 9.37 8.01
N GLU A 102 -2.04 8.47 8.31
CA GLU A 102 -0.67 8.82 8.66
C GLU A 102 0.33 8.32 7.62
N ALA A 103 1.25 9.18 7.18
CA ALA A 103 2.43 8.73 6.46
C ALA A 103 3.43 8.12 7.45
N ALA A 104 3.56 6.78 7.39
CA ALA A 104 4.53 6.05 8.19
C ALA A 104 5.92 6.06 7.53
N VAL A 105 5.97 5.94 6.19
CA VAL A 105 7.22 6.01 5.41
C VAL A 105 6.93 6.82 4.15
N ASP A 106 7.71 7.87 3.87
CA ASP A 106 7.64 8.65 2.63
C ASP A 106 8.97 8.55 1.87
N LEU A 107 8.94 7.91 0.70
CA LEU A 107 10.09 7.74 -0.20
C LEU A 107 9.97 8.63 -1.45
N GLN A 108 9.31 9.79 -1.34
CA GLN A 108 9.08 10.82 -2.36
C GLN A 108 8.18 10.41 -3.53
N ASN A 109 8.44 9.27 -4.17
CA ASN A 109 7.66 8.72 -5.29
C ASN A 109 6.69 7.61 -4.84
N ARG A 110 6.80 7.17 -3.58
CA ARG A 110 5.97 6.15 -2.96
C ARG A 110 5.89 6.42 -1.48
N MET A 111 4.77 6.06 -0.87
CA MET A 111 4.52 6.33 0.54
C MET A 111 3.71 5.18 1.13
N LEU A 112 4.09 4.77 2.34
CA LEU A 112 3.36 3.82 3.15
C LEU A 112 2.44 4.60 4.07
N LEU A 113 1.14 4.44 3.84
CA LEU A 113 0.09 5.05 4.65
C LEU A 113 -0.42 4.05 5.68
N ARG A 114 -0.65 4.56 6.88
CA ARG A 114 -1.35 3.87 7.95
C ARG A 114 -2.74 4.48 8.09
N LEU A 115 -3.76 3.72 7.69
CA LEU A 115 -5.17 4.10 7.77
C LEU A 115 -5.71 3.64 9.12
N LYS A 116 -6.19 4.57 9.94
CA LYS A 116 -6.85 4.26 11.22
C LYS A 116 -8.36 4.36 11.04
N GLY A 117 -9.03 3.21 10.98
CA GLY A 117 -10.50 3.14 11.02
C GLY A 117 -11.04 3.19 12.45
N SER A 118 -12.36 3.31 12.58
CA SER A 118 -13.06 3.22 13.88
C SER A 118 -12.98 1.83 14.53
N SER A 119 -12.63 0.80 13.75
CA SER A 119 -12.49 -0.59 14.19
C SER A 119 -11.18 -0.90 14.93
N GLY A 120 -10.32 0.09 15.15
CA GLY A 120 -9.10 -0.02 15.96
C GLY A 120 -7.91 -0.72 15.31
N VAL A 121 -8.12 -1.60 14.32
CA VAL A 121 -7.03 -2.24 13.56
C VAL A 121 -6.55 -1.30 12.46
N PRO A 122 -5.28 -0.85 12.47
CA PRO A 122 -4.76 0.00 11.41
C PRO A 122 -4.51 -0.82 10.13
N ALA A 123 -5.00 -0.33 8.99
CA ALA A 123 -4.68 -0.88 7.69
C ALA A 123 -3.43 -0.19 7.13
N TRP A 124 -2.52 -0.97 6.56
CA TRP A 124 -1.29 -0.48 5.95
C TRP A 124 -1.42 -0.56 4.44
N VAL A 125 -1.25 0.57 3.76
CA VAL A 125 -1.40 0.60 2.32
C VAL A 125 -0.32 1.43 1.65
N TRP A 126 0.21 0.89 0.57
CA TRP A 126 1.20 1.56 -0.26
C TRP A 126 0.49 2.41 -1.32
N VAL A 127 0.96 3.63 -1.49
CA VAL A 127 0.57 4.52 -2.59
C VAL A 127 1.80 4.85 -3.42
N GLU A 128 1.66 4.83 -4.74
CA GLU A 128 2.74 5.14 -5.67
C GLU A 128 2.34 6.32 -6.55
N ARG A 129 3.27 7.26 -6.76
CA ARG A 129 3.06 8.47 -7.59
C ARG A 129 2.63 8.12 -9.02
N VAL A 130 3.03 6.96 -9.54
CA VAL A 130 2.72 6.54 -10.92
C VAL A 130 1.21 6.34 -11.15
N ASP A 131 0.46 6.01 -10.09
CA ASP A 131 -0.97 5.72 -10.21
C ASP A 131 -1.82 6.98 -10.38
N ALA A 132 -1.40 8.11 -9.79
CA ALA A 132 -2.04 9.42 -9.96
C ALA A 132 -1.01 10.56 -9.74
N PRO A 133 -0.15 10.85 -10.73
CA PRO A 133 0.98 11.77 -10.55
C PRO A 133 0.53 13.22 -10.33
N VAL A 134 -0.64 13.59 -10.83
CA VAL A 134 -1.24 14.93 -10.69
C VAL A 134 -1.71 15.17 -9.26
N ASP A 135 -2.33 14.17 -8.64
CA ASP A 135 -2.90 14.25 -7.29
C ASP A 135 -1.88 13.94 -6.18
N TRP A 136 -0.69 13.45 -6.54
CA TRP A 136 0.35 13.03 -5.60
C TRP A 136 0.77 14.12 -4.60
N LEU A 137 1.00 15.34 -5.08
CA LEU A 137 1.41 16.44 -4.21
C LEU A 137 0.26 16.88 -3.30
N ALA A 138 -0.97 16.84 -3.79
CA ALA A 138 -2.16 17.14 -3.01
C ALA A 138 -2.36 16.10 -1.89
N LEU A 139 -2.19 14.81 -2.19
CA LEU A 139 -2.20 13.73 -1.21
C LEU A 139 -1.15 13.93 -0.12
N ARG A 140 0.12 14.14 -0.49
CA ARG A 140 1.21 14.35 0.48
C ARG A 140 0.93 15.54 1.40
N ARG A 141 0.41 16.65 0.85
CA ARG A 141 0.02 17.82 1.64
C ARG A 141 -1.12 17.52 2.59
N ALA A 142 -2.16 16.83 2.12
CA ALA A 142 -3.30 16.45 2.94
C ALA A 142 -2.86 15.56 4.12
N VAL A 143 -2.09 14.51 3.86
CA VAL A 143 -1.57 13.59 4.90
C VAL A 143 -0.63 14.29 5.89
N THR A 144 0.19 15.22 5.42
CA THR A 144 1.08 16.00 6.31
C THR A 144 0.28 16.97 7.19
N SER A 145 -0.77 17.58 6.64
CA SER A 145 -1.62 18.54 7.37
C SER A 145 -2.56 17.89 8.39
N ASP A 146 -2.90 16.62 8.18
CA ASP A 146 -3.81 15.84 9.04
C ASP A 146 -3.08 15.10 10.15
N ARG A 147 -1.77 15.29 10.30
CA ARG A 147 -0.98 14.66 11.34
C ARG A 147 -1.38 15.25 12.71
N PRO A 148 -1.99 14.47 13.62
CA PRO A 148 -2.22 14.96 14.97
C PRO A 148 -0.86 15.15 15.64
N GLY A 149 -0.60 16.38 16.11
CA GLY A 149 0.57 16.71 16.95
C GLY A 149 0.47 16.07 18.33
#